data_AF-A0A1G0AZR7-F1
#
_entry.id   AF-A0A1G0AZR7-F1
#
_cell.length_a   1.000
_cell.length_b   1.000
_cell.length_c   1.000
_cell.angle_alpha   90.00
_cell.angle_beta   90.00
_cell.angle_gamma   90.00
#
_symmetry.space_group_name_H-M   'P 1'
#
loop_
_entity.id
_entity.type
_entity.pdbx_description
1 polymer ?
#
loop_
_entity_poly.entity_id
_entity_poly.type
_entity_poly.pdbx_seq_one_letter_code
_entity_poly.pdbx_strand_id
1 'polypeptide(L)'
;MSFFKKYYPIVLLSVFLLFSACVSKKSAINNKNTSYKDYKLVWNDEFEYSGLPDSKKWNYDIGGDGWGNNEKQFYLEKSLENSYVKDGKLHIAALKKAYENSQYTSARLTTYKRFLIQYGKIEVMAKLPEGKGTWPAIWMLPETIRTKEEEWPLCGEIDFMEHVGKDPNMVHVSLHTELYNFWKKNQYTHFERLPDVFNDFHLYGFEWTTNSIKFYIDNKLFYEAIKEENGKVTANEGWPFEKPYYLILNLAIGGNWGGEIDDTIFPSEMQVDYVRMYQTTNKN
;
A
#
# COMPACT_ATOMS: atom_id res chain seq x y z
N MET A 1 15.71 84.16 -34.19
CA MET A 1 16.24 83.49 -32.98
C MET A 1 16.33 82.00 -33.29
N SER A 2 17.53 81.54 -33.64
CA SER A 2 17.83 80.20 -34.14
C SER A 2 17.86 79.18 -32.99
N PHE A 3 17.04 78.13 -33.06
CA PHE A 3 17.23 76.94 -32.23
C PHE A 3 17.04 75.67 -33.07
N PHE A 4 18.12 74.89 -33.11
CA PHE A 4 18.27 73.59 -33.74
C PHE A 4 17.26 72.56 -33.19
N LYS A 5 16.53 71.87 -34.07
CA LYS A 5 15.86 70.60 -33.75
C LYS A 5 16.84 69.45 -34.01
N LYS A 6 17.32 68.81 -32.95
CA LYS A 6 18.04 67.53 -32.98
C LYS A 6 17.04 66.41 -33.28
N TYR A 7 17.30 65.64 -34.33
CA TYR A 7 16.66 64.36 -34.59
C TYR A 7 17.45 63.26 -33.87
N TYR A 8 16.77 62.43 -33.06
CA TYR A 8 17.29 61.18 -32.54
C TYR A 8 16.58 60.03 -33.28
N PRO A 9 17.30 59.02 -33.82
CA PRO A 9 16.66 57.87 -34.41
C PRO A 9 16.11 56.96 -33.30
N ILE A 10 14.82 56.65 -33.38
CA ILE A 10 14.18 55.63 -32.55
C ILE A 10 14.66 54.27 -33.04
N VAL A 11 15.52 53.62 -32.27
CA VAL A 11 15.87 52.20 -32.46
C VAL A 11 14.73 51.38 -31.90
N LEU A 12 13.95 50.74 -32.77
CA LEU A 12 12.95 49.73 -32.43
C LEU A 12 13.69 48.49 -31.92
N LEU A 13 13.74 48.32 -30.59
CA LEU A 13 14.19 47.09 -29.96
C LEU A 13 13.04 46.08 -30.00
N SER A 14 13.08 45.15 -30.95
CA SER A 14 12.18 44.01 -31.01
C SER A 14 12.49 43.05 -29.86
N VAL A 15 11.68 43.09 -28.80
CA VAL A 15 11.71 42.11 -27.71
C VAL A 15 11.08 40.82 -28.22
N PHE A 16 11.92 39.86 -28.63
CA PHE A 16 11.51 38.47 -28.84
C PHE A 16 11.28 37.84 -27.46
N LEU A 17 10.01 37.75 -27.04
CA LEU A 17 9.59 36.89 -25.93
C LEU A 17 9.73 35.42 -26.38
N LEU A 18 10.88 34.82 -26.08
CA LEU A 18 11.06 33.37 -26.14
C LEU A 18 10.19 32.74 -25.04
N PHE A 19 8.99 32.30 -25.41
CA PHE A 19 8.24 31.33 -24.64
C PHE A 19 9.05 30.02 -24.63
N SER A 20 9.88 29.85 -23.60
CA SER A 20 10.47 28.56 -23.28
C SER A 20 9.33 27.67 -22.80
N ALA A 21 8.79 26.85 -23.71
CA ALA A 21 7.91 25.76 -23.37
C ALA A 21 8.71 24.81 -22.47
N CYS A 22 8.50 24.91 -21.15
CA CYS A 22 9.00 23.95 -20.19
C CYS A 22 8.20 22.66 -20.39
N VAL A 23 8.59 21.88 -21.39
CA VAL A 23 8.14 20.50 -21.56
C VAL A 23 8.73 19.75 -20.38
N SER A 24 7.90 19.52 -19.37
CA SER A 24 8.14 18.50 -18.35
C SER A 24 8.51 17.21 -19.07
N LYS A 25 9.81 16.88 -19.05
CA LYS A 25 10.29 15.54 -19.40
C LYS A 25 9.73 14.63 -18.31
N LYS A 26 8.56 14.05 -18.54
CA LYS A 26 8.19 12.79 -17.91
C LYS A 26 9.35 11.86 -18.15
N SER A 27 10.07 11.51 -17.09
CA SER A 27 11.02 10.42 -17.12
C SER A 27 10.23 9.20 -17.56
N ALA A 28 10.44 8.79 -18.82
CA ALA A 28 9.98 7.50 -19.27
C ALA A 28 10.78 6.50 -18.44
N ILE A 29 10.12 5.93 -17.42
CA ILE A 29 10.62 4.73 -16.76
C ILE A 29 10.84 3.74 -17.90
N ASN A 30 12.11 3.49 -18.19
CA ASN A 30 12.52 2.44 -19.10
C ASN A 30 12.02 1.14 -18.47
N ASN A 31 10.84 0.68 -18.90
CA ASN A 31 10.37 -0.68 -18.69
C ASN A 31 11.38 -1.61 -19.35
N LYS A 32 12.48 -1.89 -18.64
CA LYS A 32 13.21 -3.13 -18.83
C LYS A 32 12.17 -4.20 -18.51
N ASN A 33 11.62 -4.77 -19.58
CA ASN A 33 10.77 -5.95 -19.59
C ASN A 33 11.44 -7.06 -18.76
N THR A 34 11.27 -7.03 -17.45
CA THR A 34 11.13 -8.26 -16.68
C THR A 34 9.89 -8.94 -17.26
N SER A 35 10.09 -10.19 -17.67
CA SER A 35 9.16 -10.93 -18.52
C SER A 35 7.80 -11.13 -17.83
N TYR A 36 6.87 -10.18 -17.97
CA TYR A 36 5.43 -10.43 -17.76
C TYR A 36 4.86 -11.44 -18.77
N LYS A 37 5.67 -12.04 -19.67
CA LYS A 37 5.17 -13.05 -20.62
C LYS A 37 4.49 -14.21 -19.92
N ASP A 38 4.89 -14.50 -18.69
CA ASP A 38 4.36 -15.60 -17.90
C ASP A 38 3.24 -15.18 -16.94
N TYR A 39 2.79 -13.92 -16.94
CA TYR A 39 1.75 -13.42 -16.04
C TYR A 39 0.64 -12.67 -16.79
N LYS A 40 -0.61 -13.02 -16.52
CA LYS A 40 -1.79 -12.33 -17.05
C LYS A 40 -2.45 -11.52 -15.95
N LEU A 41 -2.75 -10.26 -16.23
CA LEU A 41 -3.56 -9.41 -15.34
C LEU A 41 -4.97 -10.01 -15.22
N VAL A 42 -5.40 -10.29 -14.00
CA VAL A 42 -6.71 -10.90 -13.70
C VAL A 42 -7.63 -9.97 -12.90
N TRP A 43 -7.06 -9.01 -12.18
CA TRP A 43 -7.82 -7.99 -11.45
C TRP A 43 -6.95 -6.76 -11.23
N ASN A 44 -7.56 -5.58 -11.26
CA ASN A 44 -6.88 -4.33 -10.95
C ASN A 44 -7.86 -3.24 -10.51
N ASP A 45 -7.31 -2.24 -9.82
CA ASP A 45 -7.89 -0.92 -9.70
C ASP A 45 -6.79 0.13 -9.95
N GLU A 46 -6.97 0.95 -10.99
CA GLU A 46 -6.07 2.05 -11.34
C GLU A 46 -6.54 3.39 -10.75
N PHE A 47 -7.67 3.40 -10.04
CA PHE A 47 -8.19 4.60 -9.37
C PHE A 47 -8.42 5.82 -10.29
N GLU A 48 -8.64 5.58 -11.59
CA GLU A 48 -8.95 6.58 -12.63
C GLU A 48 -10.42 7.05 -12.58
N TYR A 49 -10.88 7.41 -11.39
CA TYR A 49 -12.23 7.95 -11.15
C TYR A 49 -12.19 8.98 -10.01
N SER A 50 -13.34 9.41 -9.51
CA SER A 50 -13.40 10.30 -8.34
C SER A 50 -14.58 9.94 -7.44
N GLY A 51 -14.40 10.12 -6.13
CA GLY A 51 -15.42 9.81 -5.13
C GLY A 51 -15.05 8.61 -4.28
N LEU A 52 -16.01 7.75 -3.96
CA LEU A 52 -15.76 6.58 -3.12
C LEU A 52 -15.04 5.47 -3.90
N PRO A 53 -14.23 4.63 -3.24
CA PRO A 53 -13.72 3.38 -3.80
C PRO A 53 -14.83 2.54 -4.45
N ASP A 54 -14.56 1.97 -5.63
CA ASP A 54 -15.51 1.18 -6.41
C ASP A 54 -16.07 0.01 -5.58
N SER A 55 -17.36 0.05 -5.25
CA SER A 55 -18.01 -0.97 -4.41
C SER A 55 -18.06 -2.37 -5.04
N LYS A 56 -17.78 -2.49 -6.35
CA LYS A 56 -17.60 -3.78 -7.03
C LYS A 56 -16.21 -4.38 -6.81
N LYS A 57 -15.26 -3.59 -6.30
CA LYS A 57 -13.88 -4.00 -6.04
C LYS A 57 -13.56 -4.03 -4.55
N TRP A 58 -14.13 -3.10 -3.78
CA TRP A 58 -13.79 -2.86 -2.39
C TRP A 58 -14.99 -2.99 -1.45
N ASN A 59 -14.72 -3.52 -0.26
CA ASN A 59 -15.56 -3.40 0.93
C ASN A 59 -14.82 -2.61 2.01
N TYR A 60 -15.52 -2.40 3.13
CA TYR A 60 -15.01 -1.73 4.31
C TYR A 60 -15.09 -2.69 5.50
N ASP A 61 -14.01 -2.78 6.26
CA ASP A 61 -14.07 -3.21 7.65
C ASP A 61 -14.45 -2.02 8.51
N ILE A 62 -15.41 -2.21 9.43
CA ILE A 62 -16.01 -1.14 10.24
C ILE A 62 -15.82 -1.47 11.70
N GLY A 63 -15.39 -0.49 12.50
CA GLY A 63 -15.26 -0.64 13.95
C GLY A 63 -14.02 0.01 14.54
N GLY A 64 -14.03 0.14 15.86
CA GLY A 64 -12.95 0.71 16.68
C GLY A 64 -12.74 -0.06 17.97
N ASP A 65 -12.91 -1.38 17.95
CA ASP A 65 -12.70 -2.27 19.11
C ASP A 65 -11.22 -2.58 19.40
N GLY A 66 -10.33 -2.04 18.57
CA GLY A 66 -8.88 -2.19 18.68
C GLY A 66 -8.28 -3.28 17.78
N TRP A 67 -9.10 -4.00 16.99
CA TRP A 67 -8.66 -4.90 15.91
C TRP A 67 -7.62 -5.96 16.33
N GLY A 68 -7.70 -6.43 17.59
CA GLY A 68 -6.75 -7.39 18.17
C GLY A 68 -5.39 -6.77 18.58
N ASN A 69 -5.18 -5.49 18.28
CA ASN A 69 -3.90 -4.80 18.42
C ASN A 69 -3.97 -3.54 19.30
N ASN A 70 -5.06 -3.33 20.04
CA ASN A 70 -5.31 -2.11 20.84
C ASN A 70 -5.25 -0.81 20.01
N GLU A 71 -5.50 -0.92 18.70
CA GLU A 71 -5.58 0.18 17.74
C GLU A 71 -6.57 1.27 18.21
N LYS A 72 -6.32 2.52 17.86
CA LYS A 72 -7.04 3.67 18.42
C LYS A 72 -8.03 4.32 17.47
N GLN A 73 -8.02 3.99 16.18
CA GLN A 73 -8.98 4.50 15.21
C GLN A 73 -10.29 3.72 15.19
N PHE A 74 -11.35 4.38 14.73
CA PHE A 74 -12.55 3.75 14.22
C PHE A 74 -12.48 3.73 12.68
N TYR A 75 -12.54 2.55 12.07
CA TYR A 75 -12.65 2.44 10.61
C TYR A 75 -14.10 2.70 10.16
N LEU A 76 -14.27 3.62 9.22
CA LEU A 76 -15.59 4.03 8.71
C LEU A 76 -15.88 3.44 7.33
N GLU A 77 -17.14 3.10 7.11
CA GLU A 77 -17.64 2.76 5.77
C GLU A 77 -17.98 4.04 4.98
N LYS A 78 -17.56 4.07 3.71
CA LYS A 78 -17.97 5.10 2.72
C LYS A 78 -17.82 6.55 3.20
N SER A 79 -16.82 6.80 4.04
CA SER A 79 -16.46 8.14 4.48
C SER A 79 -15.53 8.78 3.44
N LEU A 80 -16.00 9.80 2.73
CA LEU A 80 -15.16 10.58 1.81
C LEU A 80 -14.04 11.36 2.52
N GLU A 81 -14.08 11.44 3.85
CA GLU A 81 -13.01 12.01 4.67
C GLU A 81 -11.90 11.00 4.98
N ASN A 82 -12.18 9.68 4.88
CA ASN A 82 -11.23 8.62 5.26
C ASN A 82 -10.82 7.70 4.10
N SER A 83 -11.64 7.60 3.06
CA SER A 83 -11.35 6.78 1.88
C SER A 83 -11.98 7.43 0.65
N TYR A 84 -11.14 7.97 -0.22
CA TYR A 84 -11.61 8.64 -1.43
C TYR A 84 -10.63 8.45 -2.58
N VAL A 85 -11.16 8.46 -3.79
CA VAL A 85 -10.39 8.43 -5.02
C VAL A 85 -10.38 9.82 -5.61
N LYS A 86 -9.18 10.33 -5.92
CA LYS A 86 -8.95 11.65 -6.49
C LYS A 86 -7.59 11.67 -7.20
N ASP A 87 -7.48 12.41 -8.29
CA ASP A 87 -6.21 12.65 -9.01
C ASP A 87 -5.47 11.34 -9.39
N GLY A 88 -6.25 10.34 -9.81
CA GLY A 88 -5.77 9.01 -10.23
C GLY A 88 -5.33 8.10 -9.08
N LYS A 89 -5.70 8.40 -7.83
CA LYS A 89 -5.21 7.66 -6.66
C LYS A 89 -6.31 7.41 -5.65
N LEU A 90 -6.19 6.32 -4.94
CA LEU A 90 -6.88 6.09 -3.67
C LEU A 90 -6.12 6.80 -2.55
N HIS A 91 -6.86 7.50 -1.71
CA HIS A 91 -6.41 8.10 -0.47
C HIS A 91 -7.09 7.38 0.69
N ILE A 92 -6.31 6.79 1.60
CA ILE A 92 -6.75 6.29 2.89
C ILE A 92 -6.24 7.27 3.94
N ALA A 93 -7.16 8.07 4.49
CA ALA A 93 -6.84 9.17 5.39
C ALA A 93 -7.27 8.85 6.82
N ALA A 94 -6.35 9.05 7.76
CA ALA A 94 -6.63 9.05 9.18
C ALA A 94 -6.80 10.48 9.69
N LEU A 95 -7.77 10.69 10.57
CA LEU A 95 -8.15 11.99 11.11
C LEU A 95 -8.26 11.93 12.63
N LYS A 96 -7.83 13.00 13.32
CA LYS A 96 -8.20 13.24 14.72
C LYS A 96 -9.64 13.76 14.77
N LYS A 97 -10.59 12.82 14.79
CA LYS A 97 -12.02 13.08 14.80
C LYS A 97 -12.69 12.10 15.75
N ALA A 98 -13.31 12.61 16.80
CA ALA A 98 -14.05 11.77 17.73
C ALA A 98 -15.23 11.10 17.01
N TYR A 99 -15.32 9.78 17.12
CA TYR A 99 -16.40 8.98 16.56
C TYR A 99 -16.61 7.73 17.43
N GLU A 100 -17.84 7.52 17.90
CA GLU A 100 -18.20 6.46 18.84
C GLU A 100 -17.21 6.34 20.01
N ASN A 101 -16.52 5.19 20.14
CA ASN A 101 -15.59 4.88 21.21
C ASN A 101 -14.13 5.28 20.91
N SER A 102 -13.89 6.06 19.85
CA SER A 102 -12.56 6.44 19.36
C SER A 102 -12.38 7.95 19.24
N GLN A 103 -11.12 8.40 19.31
CA GLN A 103 -10.70 9.78 19.05
C GLN A 103 -10.19 10.00 17.62
N TYR A 104 -10.08 8.93 16.82
CA TYR A 104 -9.54 8.97 15.48
C TYR A 104 -10.44 8.20 14.51
N THR A 105 -10.55 8.65 13.27
CA THR A 105 -11.18 7.89 12.20
C THR A 105 -10.16 7.50 11.15
N SER A 106 -10.38 6.38 10.46
CA SER A 106 -9.56 5.94 9.33
C SER A 106 -10.40 5.05 8.39
N ALA A 107 -9.77 4.38 7.42
CA ALA A 107 -10.40 3.34 6.62
C ALA A 107 -9.55 2.06 6.52
N ARG A 108 -10.24 0.93 6.38
CA ARG A 108 -9.69 -0.40 6.10
C ARG A 108 -10.49 -1.02 4.97
N LEU A 109 -9.90 -1.02 3.77
CA LEU A 109 -10.52 -1.51 2.55
C LEU A 109 -10.14 -2.96 2.30
N THR A 110 -11.08 -3.78 1.86
CA THR A 110 -10.83 -5.20 1.57
C THR A 110 -11.42 -5.66 0.24
N THR A 111 -10.78 -6.63 -0.42
CA THR A 111 -11.34 -7.29 -1.61
C THR A 111 -12.19 -8.52 -1.26
N TYR A 112 -12.49 -8.77 0.01
CA TYR A 112 -13.26 -9.95 0.45
C TYR A 112 -14.60 -10.09 -0.31
N LYS A 113 -14.91 -11.27 -0.86
CA LYS A 113 -16.09 -11.49 -1.75
C LYS A 113 -16.18 -10.60 -3.00
N ARG A 114 -15.14 -9.84 -3.32
CA ARG A 114 -15.01 -9.07 -4.58
C ARG A 114 -13.97 -9.70 -5.48
N PHE A 115 -12.83 -10.03 -4.91
CA PHE A 115 -11.79 -10.78 -5.57
C PHE A 115 -10.93 -11.52 -4.55
N LEU A 116 -10.80 -12.83 -4.77
CA LEU A 116 -9.88 -13.71 -4.05
C LEU A 116 -8.83 -14.18 -5.05
N ILE A 117 -7.60 -14.33 -4.58
CA ILE A 117 -6.51 -14.86 -5.39
C ILE A 117 -5.78 -15.94 -4.61
N GLN A 118 -5.43 -17.02 -5.31
CA GLN A 118 -4.50 -18.04 -4.85
C GLN A 118 -3.36 -18.11 -5.87
N TYR A 119 -2.15 -17.91 -5.39
CA TYR A 119 -0.93 -17.79 -6.21
C TYR A 119 -0.98 -16.64 -7.22
N GLY A 120 0.18 -16.29 -7.76
CA GLY A 120 0.32 -15.25 -8.78
C GLY A 120 1.30 -14.16 -8.37
N LYS A 121 1.09 -12.96 -8.91
CA LYS A 121 1.86 -11.77 -8.57
C LYS A 121 0.90 -10.66 -8.17
N ILE A 122 1.19 -9.98 -7.08
CA ILE A 122 0.42 -8.81 -6.63
C ILE A 122 1.36 -7.62 -6.57
N GLU A 123 0.89 -6.47 -7.03
CA GLU A 123 1.62 -5.22 -7.11
C GLU A 123 0.73 -4.08 -6.59
N VAL A 124 1.24 -3.32 -5.64
CA VAL A 124 0.61 -2.14 -5.06
C VAL A 124 1.60 -0.99 -5.11
N MET A 125 1.31 0.03 -5.90
CA MET A 125 2.11 1.25 -5.97
C MET A 125 1.58 2.24 -4.94
N ALA A 126 2.32 2.48 -3.87
CA ALA A 126 1.84 3.30 -2.76
C ALA A 126 2.91 4.23 -2.18
N LYS A 127 2.45 5.31 -1.56
CA LYS A 127 3.24 6.23 -0.74
C LYS A 127 2.68 6.21 0.68
N LEU A 128 3.57 6.09 1.66
CA LEU A 128 3.21 5.87 3.06
C LEU A 128 3.08 7.20 3.83
N PRO A 129 2.25 7.26 4.87
CA PRO A 129 2.21 8.39 5.78
C PRO A 129 3.42 8.42 6.73
N GLU A 130 3.95 9.62 6.97
CA GLU A 130 4.84 9.88 8.09
C GLU A 130 4.03 10.10 9.39
N GLY A 131 4.70 9.99 10.53
CA GLY A 131 4.21 10.52 11.81
C GLY A 131 4.05 9.47 12.89
N LYS A 132 4.56 9.75 14.09
CA LYS A 132 4.51 8.82 15.22
C LYS A 132 3.06 8.44 15.53
N GLY A 133 2.78 7.14 15.50
CA GLY A 133 1.43 6.59 15.69
C GLY A 133 0.77 6.11 14.40
N THR A 134 1.27 6.44 13.20
CA THR A 134 0.76 5.81 11.97
C THR A 134 1.23 4.36 11.88
N TRP A 135 0.36 3.51 11.32
CA TRP A 135 0.65 2.13 10.95
C TRP A 135 -0.10 1.79 9.65
N PRO A 136 0.42 2.22 8.48
CA PRO A 136 -0.07 1.76 7.19
C PRO A 136 0.27 0.28 6.97
N ALA A 137 -0.66 -0.46 6.36
CA ALA A 137 -0.44 -1.86 6.00
C ALA A 137 -1.06 -2.21 4.64
N ILE A 138 -0.32 -3.03 3.88
CA ILE A 138 -0.77 -3.73 2.68
C ILE A 138 -0.54 -5.22 2.93
N TRP A 139 -1.63 -5.96 3.05
CA TRP A 139 -1.58 -7.32 3.59
C TRP A 139 -2.79 -8.13 3.13
N MET A 140 -2.78 -9.42 3.45
CA MET A 140 -3.81 -10.35 3.00
C MET A 140 -4.19 -11.35 4.08
N LEU A 141 -5.47 -11.70 4.08
CA LEU A 141 -6.03 -12.79 4.88
C LEU A 141 -6.79 -13.77 3.98
N PRO A 142 -6.89 -15.06 4.35
CA PRO A 142 -7.67 -16.05 3.61
C PRO A 142 -9.17 -15.80 3.79
N GLU A 143 -9.99 -16.26 2.85
CA GLU A 143 -11.45 -16.23 3.02
C GLU A 143 -11.92 -17.00 4.27
N THR A 144 -11.21 -18.06 4.66
CA THR A 144 -11.56 -18.97 5.76
C THR A 144 -11.69 -18.26 7.12
N ILE A 145 -10.96 -17.15 7.35
CA ILE A 145 -11.11 -16.36 8.58
C ILE A 145 -12.48 -15.69 8.68
N ARG A 146 -13.09 -15.32 7.54
CA ARG A 146 -14.39 -14.66 7.49
C ARG A 146 -15.54 -15.65 7.53
N THR A 147 -15.34 -16.86 7.01
CA THR A 147 -16.30 -17.96 7.13
C THR A 147 -16.20 -18.68 8.48
N LYS A 148 -15.19 -18.36 9.29
CA LYS A 148 -14.89 -18.98 10.59
C LYS A 148 -14.56 -20.47 10.49
N GLU A 149 -14.09 -20.90 9.33
CA GLU A 149 -13.57 -22.25 9.13
C GLU A 149 -12.21 -22.41 9.81
N GLU A 150 -11.42 -21.34 9.85
CA GLU A 150 -10.12 -21.30 10.52
C GLU A 150 -9.97 -20.00 11.31
N GLU A 151 -9.33 -20.09 12.47
CA GLU A 151 -8.99 -18.93 13.30
C GLU A 151 -7.57 -18.44 13.01
N TRP A 152 -7.28 -17.18 13.35
CA TRP A 152 -5.91 -16.69 13.32
C TRP A 152 -5.11 -17.26 14.52
N PRO A 153 -3.84 -17.69 14.35
CA PRO A 153 -3.00 -17.59 13.15
C PRO A 153 -3.03 -18.84 12.24
N LEU A 154 -3.84 -19.86 12.54
CA LEU A 154 -3.97 -21.07 11.72
C LEU A 154 -4.39 -20.78 10.27
N CYS A 155 -5.29 -19.81 10.08
CA CYS A 155 -5.74 -19.43 8.75
C CYS A 155 -4.59 -18.86 7.88
N GLY A 156 -3.59 -18.24 8.50
CA GLY A 156 -2.46 -17.59 7.85
C GLY A 156 -2.68 -16.12 7.52
N GLU A 157 -1.58 -15.38 7.38
CA GLU A 157 -1.55 -13.95 7.06
C GLU A 157 -0.31 -13.64 6.22
N ILE A 158 -0.45 -12.79 5.21
CA ILE A 158 0.65 -12.35 4.34
C ILE A 158 0.74 -10.82 4.40
N ASP A 159 1.78 -10.31 5.04
CA ASP A 159 2.07 -8.88 5.15
C ASP A 159 3.23 -8.55 4.22
N PHE A 160 2.94 -7.95 3.06
CA PHE A 160 3.99 -7.61 2.10
C PHE A 160 4.41 -6.14 2.16
N MET A 161 3.73 -5.32 2.96
CA MET A 161 4.23 -4.03 3.43
C MET A 161 3.56 -3.67 4.74
N GLU A 162 4.36 -3.52 5.79
CA GLU A 162 3.98 -2.78 6.98
C GLU A 162 5.05 -1.74 7.32
N HIS A 163 4.60 -0.63 7.89
CA HIS A 163 5.46 0.42 8.41
C HIS A 163 4.83 1.03 9.65
N VAL A 164 5.64 1.52 10.58
CA VAL A 164 5.17 2.29 11.73
C VAL A 164 5.89 3.62 11.81
N GLY A 165 5.15 4.72 11.94
CA GLY A 165 5.71 6.07 11.92
C GLY A 165 6.70 6.37 13.06
N LYS A 166 6.69 5.58 14.14
CA LYS A 166 7.67 5.67 15.23
C LYS A 166 9.06 5.13 14.85
N ASP A 167 9.17 4.32 13.80
CA ASP A 167 10.45 3.86 13.23
C ASP A 167 10.50 4.23 11.74
N PRO A 168 10.82 5.51 11.44
CA PRO A 168 10.75 6.03 10.08
C PRO A 168 11.57 5.19 9.09
N ASN A 169 11.07 5.02 7.87
CA ASN A 169 11.72 4.29 6.78
C ASN A 169 11.89 2.78 6.98
N MET A 170 11.58 2.20 8.15
CA MET A 170 11.75 0.77 8.39
C MET A 170 10.55 -0.03 7.87
N VAL A 171 10.66 -0.55 6.66
CA VAL A 171 9.58 -1.36 6.04
C VAL A 171 9.75 -2.81 6.43
N HIS A 172 8.63 -3.46 6.76
CA HIS A 172 8.57 -4.85 7.17
C HIS A 172 7.74 -5.67 6.17
N VAL A 173 8.14 -6.93 6.01
CA VAL A 173 7.30 -7.98 5.45
C VAL A 173 7.25 -9.13 6.43
N SER A 174 6.08 -9.76 6.56
CA SER A 174 5.84 -10.85 7.50
C SER A 174 4.91 -11.91 6.92
N LEU A 175 5.10 -13.15 7.36
CA LEU A 175 4.12 -14.22 7.21
C LEU A 175 3.79 -14.76 8.59
N HIS A 176 2.51 -14.84 8.92
CA HIS A 176 2.04 -15.45 10.16
C HIS A 176 1.33 -16.77 9.88
N THR A 177 1.67 -17.78 10.69
CA THR A 177 1.05 -19.11 10.70
C THR A 177 0.87 -19.57 12.15
N GLU A 178 0.12 -20.65 12.35
CA GLU A 178 -0.03 -21.25 13.70
C GLU A 178 1.33 -21.50 14.37
N LEU A 179 2.29 -22.08 13.66
CA LEU A 179 3.63 -22.37 14.19
C LEU A 179 4.59 -21.18 14.18
N TYR A 180 4.43 -20.23 13.26
CA TYR A 180 5.37 -19.14 13.01
C TYR A 180 4.65 -17.79 13.04
N ASN A 181 4.57 -17.15 14.21
CA ASN A 181 3.84 -15.88 14.37
C ASN A 181 4.46 -14.96 15.43
N PHE A 182 3.94 -13.73 15.53
CA PHE A 182 4.53 -12.70 16.38
C PHE A 182 4.38 -12.99 17.89
N TRP A 183 3.36 -13.75 18.32
CA TRP A 183 3.26 -14.17 19.72
C TRP A 183 4.42 -15.09 20.12
N LYS A 184 4.87 -15.94 19.19
CA LYS A 184 5.99 -16.86 19.36
C LYS A 184 7.35 -16.23 18.97
N LYS A 185 7.34 -15.04 18.36
CA LYS A 185 8.54 -14.30 17.90
C LYS A 185 9.42 -15.09 16.93
N ASN A 186 8.80 -15.91 16.09
CA ASN A 186 9.46 -16.82 15.16
C ASN A 186 8.80 -16.81 13.76
N GLN A 187 8.01 -15.77 13.46
CA GLN A 187 7.40 -15.54 12.16
C GLN A 187 8.46 -15.46 11.05
N TYR A 188 8.07 -15.71 9.80
CA TYR A 188 8.92 -15.37 8.67
C TYR A 188 8.84 -13.87 8.51
N THR A 189 9.92 -13.15 8.78
CA THR A 189 9.92 -11.69 8.70
C THR A 189 11.26 -11.17 8.23
N HIS A 190 11.20 -10.08 7.48
CA HIS A 190 12.36 -9.31 7.09
C HIS A 190 12.01 -7.82 7.16
N PHE A 191 12.99 -7.00 7.50
CA PHE A 191 12.84 -5.57 7.55
C PHE A 191 14.14 -4.87 7.15
N GLU A 192 14.00 -3.74 6.48
CA GLU A 192 15.11 -2.91 6.04
C GLU A 192 14.68 -1.44 6.09
N ARG A 193 15.65 -0.53 6.30
CA ARG A 193 15.41 0.90 6.10
C ARG A 193 15.46 1.22 4.61
N LEU A 194 14.37 1.75 4.08
CA LEU A 194 14.26 2.19 2.69
C LEU A 194 14.17 3.71 2.62
N PRO A 195 14.91 4.37 1.72
CA PRO A 195 14.81 5.83 1.59
C PRO A 195 13.42 6.22 1.06
N ASP A 196 12.99 7.43 1.44
CA ASP A 196 11.90 8.17 0.79
C ASP A 196 10.50 7.50 0.75
N VAL A 197 10.23 6.52 1.62
CA VAL A 197 8.90 5.85 1.68
C VAL A 197 7.72 6.78 1.99
N PHE A 198 7.99 7.97 2.53
CA PHE A 198 7.01 9.02 2.78
C PHE A 198 6.90 10.06 1.67
N ASN A 199 7.97 10.23 0.89
CA ASN A 199 8.10 11.30 -0.10
C ASN A 199 7.70 10.82 -1.49
N ASP A 200 8.00 9.56 -1.81
CA ASP A 200 7.83 8.95 -3.11
C ASP A 200 6.91 7.72 -3.08
N PHE A 201 6.38 7.38 -4.26
CA PHE A 201 5.66 6.13 -4.45
C PHE A 201 6.66 4.99 -4.67
N HIS A 202 6.45 3.88 -3.96
CA HIS A 202 7.20 2.66 -4.12
C HIS A 202 6.28 1.52 -4.58
N LEU A 203 6.85 0.61 -5.37
CA LEU A 203 6.16 -0.59 -5.80
C LEU A 203 6.35 -1.69 -4.76
N TYR A 204 5.33 -1.95 -3.94
CA TYR A 204 5.28 -3.08 -3.04
C TYR A 204 4.61 -4.25 -3.75
N GLY A 205 5.28 -5.39 -3.85
CA GLY A 205 4.69 -6.55 -4.51
C GLY A 205 5.22 -7.86 -3.99
N PHE A 206 4.56 -8.93 -4.38
CA PHE A 206 5.09 -10.26 -4.15
C PHE A 206 4.69 -11.23 -5.26
N GLU A 207 5.53 -12.25 -5.44
CA GLU A 207 5.25 -13.42 -6.26
C GLU A 207 4.99 -14.60 -5.33
N TRP A 208 3.86 -15.26 -5.50
CA TRP A 208 3.39 -16.35 -4.67
C TRP A 208 3.12 -17.57 -5.52
N THR A 209 3.78 -18.66 -5.14
CA THR A 209 3.75 -19.94 -5.83
C THR A 209 3.44 -21.04 -4.81
N THR A 210 3.33 -22.28 -5.29
CA THR A 210 3.20 -23.46 -4.42
C THR A 210 4.40 -23.68 -3.49
N ASN A 211 5.59 -23.19 -3.87
CA ASN A 211 6.84 -23.49 -3.17
C ASN A 211 7.43 -22.30 -2.40
N SER A 212 7.04 -21.07 -2.73
CA SER A 212 7.64 -19.86 -2.15
C SER A 212 6.73 -18.64 -2.24
N ILE A 213 7.00 -17.67 -1.37
CA ILE A 213 6.51 -16.29 -1.43
C ILE A 213 7.73 -15.37 -1.48
N LYS A 214 7.86 -14.61 -2.56
CA LYS A 214 8.96 -13.66 -2.80
C LYS A 214 8.42 -12.25 -2.74
N PHE A 215 8.90 -11.46 -1.80
CA PHE A 215 8.55 -10.06 -1.63
C PHE A 215 9.50 -9.17 -2.43
N TYR A 216 8.95 -8.14 -3.05
CA TYR A 216 9.68 -7.17 -3.86
C TYR A 216 9.33 -5.75 -3.46
N ILE A 217 10.35 -4.89 -3.43
CA ILE A 217 10.17 -3.44 -3.34
C ILE A 217 10.93 -2.81 -4.51
N ASP A 218 10.23 -2.01 -5.32
CA ASP A 218 10.77 -1.39 -6.54
C ASP A 218 11.42 -2.39 -7.50
N ASN A 219 10.78 -3.55 -7.67
CA ASN A 219 11.25 -4.70 -8.47
C ASN A 219 12.56 -5.34 -7.99
N LYS A 220 13.04 -5.01 -6.78
CA LYS A 220 14.17 -5.68 -6.14
C LYS A 220 13.64 -6.71 -5.16
N LEU A 221 14.20 -7.92 -5.19
CA LEU A 221 13.88 -8.95 -4.20
C LEU A 221 14.25 -8.40 -2.82
N PHE A 222 13.26 -8.39 -1.94
CA PHE A 222 13.37 -7.91 -0.56
C PHE A 222 13.51 -9.09 0.41
N TYR A 223 12.67 -10.10 0.23
CA TYR A 223 12.67 -11.31 1.06
C TYR A 223 12.09 -12.49 0.29
N GLU A 224 12.53 -13.70 0.62
CA GLU A 224 11.99 -14.94 0.09
C GLU A 224 11.71 -15.91 1.24
N ALA A 225 10.45 -16.31 1.38
CA ALA A 225 10.05 -17.42 2.24
C ALA A 225 9.87 -18.68 1.39
N ILE A 226 10.58 -19.75 1.73
CA ILE A 226 10.52 -21.03 1.02
C ILE A 226 9.78 -22.05 1.89
N LYS A 227 8.81 -22.77 1.30
CA LYS A 227 7.94 -23.72 2.02
C LYS A 227 8.72 -24.77 2.81
N GLU A 228 9.74 -25.35 2.18
CA GLU A 228 10.55 -26.44 2.75
C GLU A 228 11.87 -25.96 3.36
N GLU A 229 12.01 -24.66 3.65
CA GLU A 229 13.25 -24.11 4.18
C GLU A 229 13.60 -24.70 5.54
N ASN A 230 14.86 -25.09 5.76
CA ASN A 230 15.41 -25.46 7.07
C ASN A 230 14.59 -26.51 7.85
N GLY A 231 13.88 -27.41 7.14
CA GLY A 231 13.06 -28.44 7.77
C GLY A 231 11.80 -27.90 8.47
N LYS A 232 11.34 -26.69 8.11
CA LYS A 232 10.08 -26.15 8.62
C LYS A 232 8.89 -27.04 8.26
N VAL A 233 7.86 -26.99 9.10
CA VAL A 233 6.64 -27.78 8.91
C VAL A 233 5.86 -27.21 7.72
N THR A 234 5.49 -28.08 6.79
CA THR A 234 4.82 -27.73 5.53
C THR A 234 3.31 -27.98 5.53
N ALA A 235 2.79 -28.61 6.59
CA ALA A 235 1.36 -28.75 6.83
C ALA A 235 0.70 -27.38 7.11
N ASN A 236 -0.63 -27.32 7.14
CA ASN A 236 -1.39 -26.06 7.25
C ASN A 236 -0.95 -25.19 8.44
N GLU A 237 -0.53 -25.79 9.55
CA GLU A 237 -0.06 -25.06 10.74
C GLU A 237 1.26 -24.30 10.48
N GLY A 238 2.08 -24.77 9.54
CA GLY A 238 3.37 -24.16 9.19
C GLY A 238 3.39 -23.45 7.83
N TRP A 239 2.47 -23.79 6.93
CA TRP A 239 2.36 -23.20 5.58
C TRP A 239 0.89 -23.16 5.07
N PRO A 240 0.03 -22.29 5.63
CA PRO A 240 -1.39 -22.19 5.24
C PRO A 240 -1.63 -21.47 3.89
N PHE A 241 -0.58 -21.13 3.14
CA PHE A 241 -0.64 -20.29 1.93
C PHE A 241 -0.98 -21.10 0.66
N GLU A 242 -1.90 -22.05 0.78
CA GLU A 242 -2.34 -22.96 -0.31
C GLU A 242 -3.86 -22.88 -0.56
N LYS A 243 -4.42 -21.71 -0.30
CA LYS A 243 -5.86 -21.40 -0.42
C LYS A 243 -6.07 -19.95 -0.88
N PRO A 244 -7.29 -19.51 -1.23
CA PRO A 244 -7.55 -18.15 -1.68
C PRO A 244 -7.48 -17.09 -0.57
N TYR A 245 -6.84 -15.96 -0.86
CA TYR A 245 -6.69 -14.79 0.00
C TYR A 245 -7.34 -13.54 -0.62
N TYR A 246 -7.79 -12.61 0.22
CA TYR A 246 -8.21 -11.27 -0.16
C TYR A 246 -7.21 -10.21 0.33
N LEU A 247 -7.10 -9.11 -0.41
CA LEU A 247 -6.25 -7.98 -0.08
C LEU A 247 -6.93 -7.07 0.95
N ILE A 248 -6.12 -6.48 1.82
CA ILE A 248 -6.47 -5.47 2.80
C ILE A 248 -5.52 -4.28 2.66
N LEU A 249 -6.08 -3.08 2.63
CA LEU A 249 -5.37 -1.80 2.68
C LEU A 249 -5.91 -1.01 3.87
N ASN A 250 -5.06 -0.58 4.80
CA ASN A 250 -5.49 0.27 5.90
C ASN A 250 -4.40 1.21 6.40
N LEU A 251 -4.85 2.19 7.18
CA LEU A 251 -4.01 3.05 8.00
C LEU A 251 -4.48 2.97 9.46
N ALA A 252 -3.85 2.11 10.24
CA ALA A 252 -4.08 2.04 11.68
C ALA A 252 -3.41 3.21 12.40
N ILE A 253 -3.96 3.59 13.56
CA ILE A 253 -3.44 4.64 14.44
C ILE A 253 -3.18 4.07 15.83
N GLY A 254 -1.95 4.22 16.30
CA GLY A 254 -1.47 3.76 17.60
C GLY A 254 -1.40 2.23 17.69
N GLY A 255 -2.07 1.67 18.69
CA GLY A 255 -1.99 0.23 18.97
C GLY A 255 -0.66 -0.22 19.56
N ASN A 256 -0.55 -1.53 19.76
CA ASN A 256 0.61 -2.18 20.37
C ASN A 256 1.90 -1.90 19.59
N TRP A 257 1.81 -1.77 18.26
CA TRP A 257 2.97 -1.58 17.40
C TRP A 257 3.11 -0.15 16.86
N GLY A 258 2.06 0.49 16.33
CA GLY A 258 2.13 1.90 15.92
C GLY A 258 2.50 2.85 17.07
N GLY A 259 2.10 2.52 18.30
CA GLY A 259 2.62 3.12 19.53
C GLY A 259 1.97 4.45 19.92
N GLU A 260 2.75 5.32 20.57
CA GLU A 260 2.28 6.65 20.99
C GLU A 260 1.95 7.53 19.78
N ILE A 261 0.86 8.28 19.87
CA ILE A 261 0.30 9.06 18.78
C ILE A 261 0.68 10.54 18.96
N ASP A 262 1.27 11.13 17.92
CA ASP A 262 1.45 12.57 17.81
C ASP A 262 0.25 13.18 17.07
N ASP A 263 -0.57 13.95 17.78
CA ASP A 263 -1.77 14.57 17.22
C ASP A 263 -1.50 15.60 16.12
N THR A 264 -0.26 16.09 16.00
CA THR A 264 0.10 17.11 15.00
C THR A 264 0.23 16.54 13.59
N ILE A 265 0.25 15.20 13.45
CA ILE A 265 0.40 14.51 12.16
C ILE A 265 -0.90 14.45 11.35
N PHE A 266 -2.04 14.79 11.95
CA PHE A 266 -3.35 14.68 11.30
C PHE A 266 -3.69 15.93 10.47
N PRO A 267 -4.30 15.78 9.28
CA PRO A 267 -4.59 14.52 8.60
C PRO A 267 -3.33 13.81 8.11
N SER A 268 -3.32 12.47 8.21
CA SER A 268 -2.24 11.62 7.70
C SER A 268 -2.80 10.64 6.68
N GLU A 269 -2.11 10.41 5.57
CA GLU A 269 -2.64 9.65 4.44
C GLU A 269 -1.67 8.61 3.88
N MET A 270 -2.21 7.42 3.63
CA MET A 270 -1.62 6.47 2.68
C MET A 270 -2.25 6.69 1.31
N GLN A 271 -1.41 6.86 0.29
CA GLN A 271 -1.83 7.08 -1.09
C GLN A 271 -1.48 5.85 -1.93
N VAL A 272 -2.42 5.37 -2.74
CA VAL A 272 -2.25 4.20 -3.60
C VAL A 272 -2.55 4.61 -5.04
N ASP A 273 -1.56 4.48 -5.91
CA ASP A 273 -1.65 4.80 -7.33
C ASP A 273 -2.38 3.69 -8.09
N TYR A 274 -2.05 2.43 -7.82
CA TYR A 274 -2.79 1.29 -8.36
C TYR A 274 -2.63 0.05 -7.49
N VAL A 275 -3.55 -0.90 -7.70
CA VAL A 275 -3.41 -2.30 -7.29
C VAL A 275 -3.60 -3.18 -8.51
N ARG A 276 -2.68 -4.10 -8.74
CA ARG A 276 -2.74 -5.07 -9.84
C ARG A 276 -2.44 -6.48 -9.34
N MET A 277 -3.26 -7.43 -9.79
CA MET A 277 -3.12 -8.84 -9.46
C MET A 277 -3.05 -9.65 -10.75
N TYR A 278 -2.05 -10.52 -10.81
CA TYR A 278 -1.71 -11.31 -11.97
C TYR A 278 -1.66 -12.79 -11.61
N GLN A 279 -2.00 -13.67 -12.54
CA GLN A 279 -1.79 -15.11 -12.41
C GLN A 279 -0.84 -15.61 -13.47
N THR A 280 -0.11 -16.69 -13.16
CA THR A 280 0.76 -17.34 -14.14
C THR A 280 -0.03 -17.80 -15.36
N THR A 281 0.49 -17.56 -16.56
CA THR A 281 -0.06 -18.11 -17.81
C THR A 281 0.35 -19.56 -18.03
N ASN A 282 1.42 -20.00 -17.35
CA ASN A 282 1.91 -21.37 -17.41
C ASN A 282 1.27 -22.17 -16.26
N LYS A 283 0.29 -23.01 -16.60
CA LYS A 283 -0.26 -24.03 -15.71
C LYS A 283 0.72 -25.20 -15.62
N ASN A 284 1.70 -25.12 -14.74
CA ASN A 284 2.46 -26.30 -14.31
C ASN A 284 2.35 -26.41 -12.80
#